data_AF-A0A1G7DQ61-F1
#
_entry.id   AF-A0A1G7DQ61-F1
#
_cell.length_a   1.000
_cell.length_b   1.000
_cell.length_c   1.000
_cell.angle_alpha   90.00
_cell.angle_beta   90.00
_cell.angle_gamma   90.00
#
_symmetry.space_group_name_H-M   'P 1'
#
loop_
_entity.id
_entity.type
_entity.pdbx_description
1 polymer ?
#
loop_
_entity_poly.entity_id
_entity_poly.type
_entity_poly.pdbx_seq_one_letter_code
_entity_poly.pdbx_strand_id
1 'polypeptide(L)'
;MTDKRRTQEPPDPLERGRFNDGHTDFTVCASSANAPDSFQVFANQIRADIVLIVSGLNSGHLHATWGQGWRTFTPEWKIWVEDAAFKVFYNGHHIDNRPEDGGPGTVKFCNG
;
A
#
# COMPACT_ATOMS: atom_id res chain seq x y z
N MET A 1 -7.62 14.05 -32.36
CA MET A 1 -7.18 14.16 -30.96
C MET A 1 -8.27 13.57 -30.09
N THR A 2 -8.15 12.31 -29.69
CA THR A 2 -9.22 11.60 -28.98
C THR A 2 -8.85 11.53 -27.50
N ASP A 3 -9.56 12.33 -26.70
CA ASP A 3 -9.54 12.36 -25.24
C ASP A 3 -9.98 11.00 -24.70
N LYS A 4 -9.02 10.16 -24.27
CA LYS A 4 -9.33 8.91 -23.58
C LYS A 4 -9.70 9.25 -22.14
N ARG A 5 -10.98 9.58 -21.90
CA ARG A 5 -11.56 9.53 -20.56
C ARG A 5 -11.37 8.11 -20.04
N ARG A 6 -10.36 7.94 -19.19
CA ARG A 6 -10.12 6.73 -18.42
C ARG A 6 -11.39 6.53 -17.59
N THR A 7 -12.24 5.59 -18.00
CA THR A 7 -13.38 5.15 -17.20
C THR A 7 -12.82 4.69 -15.87
N GLN A 8 -12.88 5.56 -14.85
CA GLN A 8 -12.63 5.14 -13.47
C GLN A 8 -13.79 4.22 -13.12
N GLU A 9 -13.52 2.91 -13.19
CA GLU A 9 -14.33 1.92 -12.48
C GLU A 9 -14.55 2.43 -11.05
N PRO A 10 -15.74 2.23 -10.46
CA PRO A 10 -16.01 2.69 -9.11
C PRO A 10 -14.87 2.23 -8.20
N PRO A 11 -14.28 3.14 -7.39
CA PRO A 11 -13.14 2.80 -6.57
C PRO A 11 -13.51 1.57 -5.73
N ASP A 12 -12.68 0.53 -5.81
CA ASP A 12 -12.94 -0.67 -5.03
C ASP A 12 -13.03 -0.26 -3.56
N PRO A 13 -14.11 -0.61 -2.85
CA PRO A 13 -14.33 -0.17 -1.47
C PRO A 13 -13.25 -0.67 -0.50
N LEU A 14 -12.44 -1.64 -0.92
CA LEU A 14 -11.30 -2.17 -0.18
C LEU A 14 -9.98 -1.49 -0.56
N GLU A 15 -9.89 -0.79 -1.68
CA GLU A 15 -8.70 -0.03 -2.04
C GLU A 15 -8.48 1.08 -1.00
N ARG A 16 -7.30 1.10 -0.38
CA ARG A 16 -6.88 2.13 0.57
C ARG A 16 -6.03 3.20 -0.09
N GLY A 17 -5.33 2.85 -1.16
CA GLY A 17 -4.59 3.79 -1.97
C GLY A 17 -3.51 3.12 -2.78
N ARG A 18 -2.61 3.95 -3.28
CA ARG A 18 -1.55 3.55 -4.21
C ARG A 18 -0.24 4.24 -3.87
N PHE A 19 0.85 3.62 -4.28
CA PHE A 19 2.21 4.17 -4.24
C PHE A 19 3.01 3.58 -5.40
N ASN A 20 4.14 4.19 -5.77
CA ASN A 20 5.01 3.67 -6.81
C ASN A 20 6.48 3.80 -6.40
N ASP A 21 7.34 2.95 -6.97
CA ASP A 21 8.79 3.05 -6.83
C ASP A 21 9.47 3.77 -8.01
N GLY A 22 8.68 4.44 -8.86
CA GLY A 22 9.12 5.02 -10.14
C GLY A 22 9.12 4.03 -11.32
N HIS A 23 8.98 2.72 -11.05
CA HIS A 23 8.92 1.67 -12.07
C HIS A 23 7.63 0.86 -12.03
N THR A 24 7.11 0.58 -10.83
CA THR A 24 5.92 -0.23 -10.62
C THR A 24 4.86 0.55 -9.84
N ASP A 25 3.62 0.50 -10.32
CA ASP A 25 2.47 0.98 -9.58
C ASP A 25 1.97 -0.09 -8.61
N PHE A 26 1.92 0.25 -7.32
CA PHE A 26 1.41 -0.61 -6.27
C PHE A 26 0.03 -0.14 -5.81
N THR A 27 -0.90 -1.08 -5.68
CA THR A 27 -2.25 -0.83 -5.16
C THR A 27 -2.42 -1.58 -3.84
N VAL A 28 -2.81 -0.88 -2.79
CA VAL A 28 -3.04 -1.44 -1.46
C VAL A 28 -4.54 -1.62 -1.24
N CYS A 29 -4.94 -2.86 -0.97
CA CYS A 29 -6.32 -3.21 -0.66
C CYS A 29 -6.43 -3.88 0.71
N ALA A 30 -7.40 -3.47 1.50
CA ALA A 30 -7.78 -4.16 2.73
C ALA A 30 -8.49 -5.49 2.43
N SER A 31 -8.47 -6.43 3.38
CA SER A 31 -9.29 -7.65 3.29
C SER A 31 -10.77 -7.41 3.57
N SER A 32 -11.10 -6.36 4.34
CA SER A 32 -12.46 -5.95 4.61
C SER A 32 -12.56 -4.43 4.79
N ALA A 33 -13.77 -3.90 4.58
CA ALA A 33 -14.04 -2.49 4.83
C ALA A 33 -13.99 -2.14 6.32
N ASN A 34 -14.44 -3.06 7.19
CA ASN A 34 -14.54 -2.89 8.64
C ASN A 34 -13.59 -3.86 9.35
N ALA A 35 -12.74 -3.33 10.25
CA ALA A 35 -11.76 -4.08 11.03
C ALA A 35 -10.92 -5.09 10.21
N PRO A 36 -10.24 -4.64 9.13
CA PRO A 36 -9.41 -5.53 8.31
C PRO A 36 -8.32 -6.22 9.13
N ASP A 37 -8.30 -7.54 9.08
CA ASP A 37 -7.23 -8.35 9.69
C ASP A 37 -5.98 -8.40 8.81
N SER A 38 -6.12 -8.05 7.54
CA SER A 38 -5.04 -8.11 6.55
C SER A 38 -5.19 -7.06 5.45
N PHE A 39 -4.09 -6.79 4.76
CA PHE A 39 -4.07 -6.06 3.50
C PHE A 39 -3.15 -6.72 2.50
N GLN A 40 -3.43 -6.43 1.23
CA GLN A 40 -2.75 -6.98 0.07
C GLN A 40 -2.23 -5.84 -0.78
N VAL A 41 -1.04 -6.04 -1.34
CA VAL A 41 -0.40 -5.12 -2.27
C VAL A 41 -0.30 -5.81 -3.62
N PHE A 42 -0.86 -5.19 -4.65
CA PHE A 42 -0.85 -5.68 -6.03
C PHE A 42 -0.02 -4.76 -6.91
N ALA A 43 0.69 -5.33 -7.88
CA ALA A 43 1.45 -4.56 -8.88
C ALA A 43 0.62 -4.29 -10.14
N ASN A 44 0.96 -3.19 -10.83
CA ASN A 44 0.47 -2.84 -12.17
C ASN A 44 -1.06 -2.79 -12.32
N GLN A 45 -1.76 -2.51 -11.22
CA GLN A 45 -3.23 -2.56 -11.13
C GLN A 45 -3.85 -3.93 -11.49
N ILE A 46 -3.03 -4.99 -11.57
CA ILE A 46 -3.48 -6.36 -11.87
C ILE A 46 -3.53 -7.13 -10.56
N ARG A 47 -4.74 -7.50 -10.09
CA ARG A 47 -4.92 -8.27 -8.84
C ARG A 47 -4.28 -9.67 -8.84
N ALA A 48 -3.86 -10.16 -10.00
CA ALA A 48 -3.16 -11.44 -10.11
C ALA A 48 -1.67 -11.35 -9.69
N ASP A 49 -1.06 -10.16 -9.70
CA ASP A 49 0.34 -9.98 -9.32
C ASP A 49 0.46 -9.47 -7.89
N ILE A 50 0.41 -10.42 -6.94
CA ILE A 50 0.51 -10.14 -5.51
C ILE A 50 1.97 -9.87 -5.16
N VAL A 51 2.23 -8.70 -4.60
CA VAL A 51 3.56 -8.27 -4.13
C VAL A 51 3.77 -8.66 -2.69
N LEU A 52 2.82 -8.29 -1.83
CA LEU A 52 2.90 -8.43 -0.38
C LEU A 52 1.49 -8.66 0.18
N ILE A 53 1.39 -9.57 1.14
CA ILE A 53 0.22 -9.73 2.00
C ILE A 53 0.70 -9.53 3.43
N VAL A 54 0.06 -8.62 4.15
CA VAL A 54 0.27 -8.45 5.60
C VAL A 54 -1.00 -8.90 6.31
N SER A 55 -0.88 -9.82 7.25
CA SER A 55 -1.98 -10.34 8.07
C SER A 55 -1.70 -10.25 9.56
N GLY A 56 -2.73 -10.43 10.39
CA GLY A 56 -2.63 -10.35 11.84
C GLY A 56 -2.67 -8.92 12.37
N LEU A 57 -3.28 -8.00 11.62
CA LEU A 57 -3.47 -6.61 12.04
C LEU A 57 -4.31 -6.50 13.31
N ASN A 58 -5.29 -7.40 13.48
CA ASN A 58 -6.17 -7.40 14.66
C ASN A 58 -5.56 -8.16 15.86
N SER A 59 -4.66 -9.11 15.61
CA SER A 59 -4.02 -9.93 16.65
C SER A 59 -2.69 -9.35 17.14
N GLY A 60 -2.11 -8.38 16.42
CA GLY A 60 -0.78 -7.82 16.70
C GLY A 60 0.38 -8.73 16.31
N HIS A 61 0.09 -9.95 15.83
CA HIS A 61 1.07 -10.89 15.32
C HIS A 61 1.19 -10.68 13.81
N LEU A 62 1.96 -9.67 13.41
CA LEU A 62 2.11 -9.28 12.01
C LEU A 62 2.88 -10.36 11.22
N HIS A 63 2.27 -10.83 10.14
CA HIS A 63 2.88 -11.76 9.20
C HIS A 63 2.95 -11.13 7.81
N ALA A 64 4.17 -10.92 7.32
CA ALA A 64 4.44 -10.43 5.96
C ALA A 64 4.75 -11.61 5.02
N THR A 65 3.90 -11.81 4.02
CA THR A 65 4.08 -12.83 2.98
C THR A 65 4.30 -12.18 1.63
N TRP A 66 5.48 -12.39 1.05
CA TRP A 66 5.85 -11.84 -0.26
C TRP A 66 5.35 -12.73 -1.40
N GLY A 67 5.03 -12.13 -2.54
CA GLY A 67 4.75 -12.86 -3.78
C GLY A 67 5.99 -13.55 -4.36
N GLN A 68 5.79 -14.60 -5.17
CA GLN A 68 6.89 -15.43 -5.66
C GLN A 68 7.95 -14.63 -6.44
N GLY A 69 7.54 -13.71 -7.32
CA GLY A 69 8.45 -12.86 -8.10
C GLY A 69 9.13 -11.75 -7.27
N TRP A 70 8.57 -11.41 -6.11
CA TRP A 70 9.00 -10.29 -5.27
C TRP A 70 9.91 -10.75 -4.12
N ARG A 71 9.89 -12.04 -3.80
CA ARG A 71 10.75 -12.66 -2.76
C ARG A 71 12.25 -12.57 -3.06
N THR A 72 12.68 -12.38 -4.30
CA THR A 72 14.10 -12.30 -4.67
C THR A 72 14.68 -10.88 -4.61
N PHE A 73 13.84 -9.86 -4.36
CA PHE A 73 14.28 -8.47 -4.25
C PHE A 73 15.13 -8.24 -3.00
N THR A 74 15.91 -7.15 -3.03
CA THR A 74 16.81 -6.78 -1.95
C THR A 74 16.04 -6.54 -0.64
N PRO A 75 16.66 -6.83 0.52
CA PRO A 75 16.02 -6.60 1.81
C PRO A 75 15.60 -5.14 2.02
N GLU A 76 16.43 -4.19 1.58
CA GLU A 76 16.14 -2.76 1.70
C GLU A 76 14.89 -2.34 0.93
N TRP A 77 14.74 -2.86 -0.30
CA TRP A 77 13.55 -2.61 -1.11
C TRP A 77 12.29 -3.18 -0.45
N LYS A 78 12.37 -4.39 0.12
CA LYS A 78 11.25 -5.00 0.83
C LYS A 78 10.82 -4.20 2.06
N ILE A 79 11.79 -3.74 2.85
CA ILE A 79 11.51 -2.87 4.01
C ILE A 79 10.80 -1.59 3.56
N TRP A 80 11.28 -0.98 2.47
CA TRP A 80 10.65 0.21 1.92
C TRP A 80 9.22 -0.04 1.42
N VAL A 81 8.97 -1.13 0.70
CA VAL A 81 7.63 -1.50 0.22
C VAL A 81 6.69 -1.76 1.38
N GLU A 82 7.14 -2.47 2.41
CA GLU A 82 6.34 -2.76 3.59
C GLU A 82 5.95 -1.47 4.33
N ASP A 83 6.92 -0.59 4.60
CA ASP A 83 6.69 0.72 5.23
C ASP A 83 5.75 1.60 4.41
N ALA A 84 5.94 1.68 3.08
CA ALA A 84 5.07 2.41 2.19
C ALA A 84 3.64 1.84 2.19
N ALA A 85 3.50 0.52 2.15
CA ALA A 85 2.20 -0.15 2.17
C ALA A 85 1.45 0.10 3.48
N PHE A 86 2.13 0.01 4.63
CA PHE A 86 1.53 0.35 5.93
C PHE A 86 1.09 1.81 5.99
N LYS A 87 1.92 2.74 5.52
CA LYS A 87 1.56 4.16 5.46
C LYS A 87 0.32 4.38 4.59
N VAL A 88 0.25 3.76 3.40
CA VAL A 88 -0.92 3.89 2.51
C VAL A 88 -2.16 3.29 3.16
N PHE A 89 -2.00 2.11 3.76
CA PHE A 89 -3.10 1.39 4.39
C PHE A 89 -3.74 2.18 5.53
N TYR A 90 -2.94 2.80 6.40
CA TYR A 90 -3.43 3.56 7.55
C TYR A 90 -3.81 5.01 7.24
N ASN A 91 -3.10 5.68 6.33
CA ASN A 91 -3.36 7.08 6.06
C ASN A 91 -4.47 7.31 5.03
N GLY A 92 -4.71 6.37 4.12
CA GLY A 92 -5.77 6.46 3.12
C GLY A 92 -5.57 7.62 2.12
N HIS A 93 -5.55 7.29 0.82
CA HIS A 93 -5.34 8.19 -0.32
C HIS A 93 -3.95 8.87 -0.45
N HIS A 94 -3.21 8.41 -1.47
CA HIS A 94 -2.06 9.02 -2.14
C HIS A 94 -0.91 9.50 -1.23
N ILE A 95 0.09 8.63 -1.03
CA ILE A 95 1.44 9.10 -0.74
C ILE A 95 2.11 9.43 -2.08
N ASP A 96 1.58 10.42 -2.80
CA ASP A 96 2.40 11.15 -3.76
C ASP A 96 3.30 12.07 -2.93
N ASN A 97 4.46 11.55 -2.51
CA ASN A 97 5.72 12.29 -2.53
C ASN A 97 6.83 11.54 -1.79
N ARG A 98 7.89 11.27 -2.53
CA ARG A 98 9.26 11.22 -2.02
C ARG A 98 10.01 12.37 -2.71
N PRO A 99 10.96 13.06 -2.07
CA PRO A 99 10.95 13.72 -0.76
C PRO A 99 11.31 15.21 -0.94
N GLU A 100 10.41 16.17 -0.72
CA GLU A 100 10.78 17.60 -0.81
C GLU A 100 10.24 18.31 0.44
N ASP A 101 11.16 18.80 1.28
CA ASP A 101 10.98 19.77 2.36
C ASP A 101 9.58 19.88 3.04
N GLY A 102 9.48 19.38 4.28
CA GLY A 102 8.66 20.05 5.31
C GLY A 102 7.13 19.84 5.34
N GLY A 103 6.61 18.63 5.14
CA GLY A 103 5.20 18.30 5.45
C GLY A 103 5.02 17.84 6.91
N PRO A 104 4.11 18.41 7.73
CA PRO A 104 4.00 18.08 9.15
C PRO A 104 3.35 16.70 9.33
N GLY A 105 4.20 15.69 9.49
CA GLY A 105 3.83 14.43 10.12
C GLY A 105 3.29 14.73 11.51
N THR A 106 1.96 14.71 11.66
CA THR A 106 1.33 14.82 12.98
C THR A 106 1.40 13.46 13.66
N VAL A 107 2.59 13.09 14.09
CA VAL A 107 2.77 12.04 15.10
C VAL A 107 2.42 12.67 16.44
N LYS A 108 1.18 12.47 16.90
CA LYS A 108 0.80 12.84 18.27
C LYS A 108 1.48 11.87 19.24
N PHE A 109 2.57 12.31 19.85
CA PHE A 109 3.05 11.73 21.09
C PHE A 109 2.04 12.05 22.20
N CYS A 110 1.46 11.03 22.84
CA CYS A 110 0.79 11.18 24.12
C CYS A 110 1.89 11.25 25.19
N ASN A 111 2.17 12.44 25.72
CA ASN A 111 2.92 12.57 26.96
C ASN A 111 1.94 12.46 28.13
N GLY A 112 2.22 11.52 29.03
CA GLY A 112 1.69 11.45 30.39
C GLY A 112 2.86 11.33 31.35
#